data_AF-A0AAW0JYA5-F1
#
_entry.id   AF-A0AAW0JYA5-F1
#
_cell.length_a   1.000
_cell.length_b   1.000
_cell.length_c   1.000
_cell.angle_alpha   90.00
_cell.angle_beta   90.00
_cell.angle_gamma   90.00
#
_symmetry.space_group_name_H-M   'P 1'
#
loop_
_entity.id
_entity.type
_entity.pdbx_description
1 polymer ?
#
loop_
_entity_poly.entity_id
_entity_poly.type
_entity_poly.pdbx_seq_one_letter_code
_entity_poly.pdbx_strand_id
1 'polypeptide(L)'
;SLKHLIIISELGFHLLHVPEWCEGQVTEYLVATFGDYFTDVKMYIEERSFRRFVEDCLEETVIVYVDHLLIQRNYIKEDTIERMRLDEEVLMDFFREYLTVSKVENRVRIMSDLRELASAESLDTFTLIYTNILEHQPDCPPEVVEKLVGLREGIPRKDAKEVVQECKEIYENSFVDGNPPKAGFVFPKVKCLSASKGYLWRKLT
;
A
#
# COMPACT_ATOMS: atom_id res chain seq x y z
N SER A 1 15.43 -11.25 -13.25
CA SER A 1 15.25 -11.97 -11.98
C SER A 1 15.96 -11.29 -10.81
N LEU A 2 17.27 -10.93 -10.89
CA LEU A 2 17.95 -10.20 -9.79
C LEU A 2 18.00 -8.66 -9.91
N LYS A 3 18.01 -8.07 -11.12
CA LYS A 3 18.10 -6.61 -11.30
C LYS A 3 16.84 -5.84 -10.89
N HIS A 4 15.65 -6.40 -11.10
CA HIS A 4 14.37 -5.80 -10.67
C HIS A 4 14.26 -5.69 -9.15
N LEU A 5 14.68 -6.74 -8.44
CA LEU A 5 14.74 -6.76 -6.98
C LEU A 5 15.71 -5.73 -6.42
N ILE A 6 16.78 -5.38 -7.15
CA ILE A 6 17.75 -4.36 -6.74
C ILE A 6 17.15 -2.96 -6.89
N ILE A 7 16.54 -2.63 -8.04
CA ILE A 7 15.88 -1.31 -8.25
C ILE A 7 14.72 -1.11 -7.27
N ILE A 8 13.92 -2.15 -7.03
CA ILE A 8 12.82 -2.12 -6.06
C ILE A 8 13.34 -2.11 -4.60
N SER A 9 14.54 -2.67 -4.34
CA SER A 9 15.19 -2.54 -3.03
C SER A 9 15.78 -1.14 -2.79
N GLU A 10 16.26 -0.47 -3.84
CA GLU A 10 16.72 0.92 -3.79
C GLU A 10 15.54 1.88 -3.58
N LEU A 11 14.38 1.57 -4.15
CA LEU A 11 13.08 2.19 -3.82
C LEU A 11 12.78 2.16 -2.33
N GLY A 12 12.91 0.99 -1.72
CA GLY A 12 12.77 0.85 -0.27
C GLY A 12 13.80 1.69 0.47
N PHE A 13 15.05 1.68 0.00
CA PHE A 13 16.12 2.46 0.62
C PHE A 13 15.86 3.99 0.61
N HIS A 14 15.34 4.55 -0.48
CA HIS A 14 15.03 5.97 -0.57
C HIS A 14 13.73 6.37 0.14
N LEU A 15 12.69 5.52 0.14
CA LEU A 15 11.50 5.74 0.97
C LEU A 15 11.80 5.73 2.48
N LEU A 16 12.90 5.09 2.92
CA LEU A 16 13.36 5.13 4.31
C LEU A 16 13.99 6.48 4.69
N HIS A 17 14.47 7.26 3.72
CA HIS A 17 14.95 8.63 3.92
C HIS A 17 13.76 9.60 3.87
N VAL A 18 12.96 9.55 4.95
CA VAL A 18 11.74 10.32 5.20
C VAL A 18 11.75 11.78 4.71
N PRO A 19 12.81 12.60 4.89
CA PRO A 19 12.79 13.99 4.42
C PRO A 19 12.61 14.08 2.90
N GLU A 20 13.27 13.18 2.15
CA GLU A 20 13.28 13.15 0.68
C GLU A 20 11.92 12.70 0.13
N TRP A 21 11.18 11.85 0.86
CA TRP A 21 9.82 11.43 0.49
C TRP A 21 8.81 12.57 0.60
N CYS A 22 8.82 13.32 1.71
CA CYS A 22 7.96 14.49 1.88
C CYS A 22 8.23 15.58 0.83
N GLU A 23 9.47 15.72 0.37
CA GLU A 23 9.87 16.65 -0.67
C GLU A 23 9.48 16.21 -2.10
N GLY A 24 8.86 15.03 -2.26
CA GLY A 24 8.30 14.54 -3.52
C GLY A 24 9.31 14.00 -4.53
N GLN A 25 10.59 14.08 -4.21
CA GLN A 25 11.67 13.70 -5.10
C GLN A 25 11.74 12.19 -5.36
N VAL A 26 11.39 11.37 -4.37
CA VAL A 26 11.57 9.91 -4.43
C VAL A 26 10.72 9.25 -5.54
N THR A 27 9.43 9.60 -5.64
CA THR A 27 8.52 8.98 -6.62
C THR A 27 8.83 9.43 -8.05
N GLU A 28 9.25 10.69 -8.24
CA GLU A 28 9.65 11.21 -9.55
C GLU A 28 10.94 10.55 -10.05
N TYR A 29 11.95 10.42 -9.17
CA TYR A 29 13.19 9.70 -9.50
C TYR A 29 12.93 8.22 -9.81
N LEU A 30 11.97 7.61 -9.12
CA LEU A 30 11.55 6.24 -9.40
C LEU A 30 11.03 6.10 -10.83
N VAL A 31 10.02 6.88 -11.21
CA VAL A 31 9.39 6.73 -12.52
C VAL A 31 10.37 7.06 -13.65
N ALA A 32 11.28 8.01 -13.43
CA ALA A 32 12.38 8.27 -14.36
C ALA A 32 13.28 7.03 -14.53
N THR A 33 13.68 6.40 -13.42
CA THR A 33 14.49 5.17 -13.42
C THR A 33 13.76 4.01 -14.12
N PHE A 34 12.46 3.85 -13.88
CA PHE A 34 11.65 2.88 -14.60
C PHE A 34 11.60 3.20 -16.09
N GLY A 35 11.45 4.46 -16.49
CA GLY A 35 11.41 4.86 -17.90
C GLY A 35 12.68 4.46 -18.66
N ASP A 36 13.85 4.74 -18.09
CA ASP A 36 15.15 4.35 -18.65
C ASP A 36 15.24 2.81 -18.74
N TYR A 37 14.91 2.12 -17.65
CA TYR A 37 14.99 0.67 -17.58
C TYR A 37 14.01 -0.05 -18.52
N PHE A 38 12.79 0.47 -18.65
CA PHE A 38 11.76 -0.06 -19.54
C PHE A 38 12.15 0.12 -21.00
N THR A 39 12.77 1.25 -21.33
CA THR A 39 13.31 1.50 -22.68
C THR A 39 14.35 0.45 -23.07
N ASP A 40 15.28 0.14 -22.16
CA ASP A 40 16.29 -0.89 -22.39
C ASP A 40 15.67 -2.28 -22.50
N VAL A 41 14.84 -2.68 -21.53
CA VAL A 41 14.27 -4.03 -21.48
C VAL A 41 13.36 -4.32 -22.68
N LYS A 42 12.58 -3.33 -23.13
CA LYS A 42 11.66 -3.48 -24.26
C LYS A 42 12.37 -3.88 -25.55
N MET A 43 13.67 -3.61 -25.69
CA MET A 43 14.45 -4.04 -26.85
C MET A 43 14.74 -5.55 -26.89
N TYR A 44 14.63 -6.25 -25.75
CA TYR A 44 15.08 -7.63 -25.60
C TYR A 44 13.96 -8.65 -25.37
N ILE A 45 12.73 -8.21 -25.12
CA ILE A 45 11.61 -9.09 -24.80
C ILE A 45 10.37 -8.76 -25.63
N GLU A 46 9.54 -9.77 -25.88
CA GLU A 46 8.28 -9.59 -26.61
C GLU A 46 7.30 -8.69 -25.86
N GLU A 47 6.51 -7.90 -26.60
CA GLU A 47 5.55 -6.92 -26.09
C GLU A 47 4.63 -7.48 -24.99
N ARG A 48 4.14 -8.72 -25.14
CA ARG A 48 3.29 -9.36 -24.13
C ARG A 48 4.04 -9.61 -22.82
N SER A 49 5.27 -10.10 -22.91
CA SER A 49 6.14 -10.35 -21.77
C SER A 49 6.57 -9.04 -21.11
N PHE A 50 6.82 -7.99 -21.91
CA PHE A 50 7.10 -6.65 -21.43
C PHE A 50 5.94 -6.06 -20.62
N ARG A 51 4.70 -6.13 -21.12
CA ARG A 51 3.53 -5.64 -20.36
C ARG A 51 3.34 -6.36 -19.03
N ARG A 52 3.55 -7.68 -19.01
CA ARG A 52 3.50 -8.45 -17.76
C ARG A 52 4.61 -8.02 -16.79
N PHE A 53 5.80 -7.79 -17.33
CA PHE A 53 6.91 -7.28 -16.54
C PHE A 53 6.63 -5.90 -15.93
N VAL A 54 6.03 -4.98 -16.68
CA VAL A 54 5.63 -3.66 -16.17
C VAL A 54 4.53 -3.78 -15.10
N GLU A 55 3.56 -4.68 -15.30
CA GLU A 55 2.55 -5.00 -14.27
C GLU A 55 3.17 -5.51 -12.98
N ASP A 56 4.16 -6.42 -13.06
CA ASP A 56 4.89 -6.89 -11.89
C ASP A 56 5.65 -5.75 -11.18
N CYS A 57 6.21 -4.78 -11.93
CA CYS A 57 6.87 -3.60 -11.35
C CYS A 57 5.90 -2.70 -10.60
N LEU A 58 4.69 -2.48 -11.14
CA LEU A 58 3.65 -1.71 -10.48
C LEU A 58 3.20 -2.41 -9.19
N GLU A 59 2.93 -3.72 -9.24
CA GLU A 59 2.54 -4.49 -8.06
C GLU A 59 3.57 -4.41 -6.94
N GLU A 60 4.85 -4.62 -7.27
CA GLU A 60 5.92 -4.54 -6.27
C GLU A 60 6.14 -3.11 -5.75
N THR A 61 5.96 -2.08 -6.59
CA THR A 61 6.02 -0.67 -6.14
C THR A 61 4.93 -0.39 -5.10
N VAL A 62 3.69 -0.84 -5.37
CA VAL A 62 2.57 -0.70 -4.44
C VAL A 62 2.86 -1.44 -3.12
N ILE A 63 3.38 -2.67 -3.19
CA ILE A 63 3.71 -3.45 -1.98
C ILE A 63 4.76 -2.74 -1.12
N VAL A 64 5.84 -2.25 -1.73
CA VAL A 64 6.90 -1.53 -1.01
C VAL A 64 6.36 -0.22 -0.42
N TYR A 65 5.56 0.52 -1.18
CA TYR A 65 4.92 1.74 -0.70
C TYR A 65 4.07 1.47 0.55
N VAL A 66 3.19 0.47 0.50
CA VAL A 66 2.32 0.09 1.62
C VAL A 66 3.15 -0.37 2.83
N ASP A 67 4.17 -1.21 2.62
CA ASP A 67 5.06 -1.64 3.71
C ASP A 67 5.74 -0.45 4.39
N HIS A 68 6.21 0.53 3.61
CA HIS A 68 6.91 1.71 4.09
C HIS A 68 5.99 2.69 4.82
N LEU A 69 4.80 2.92 4.28
CA LEU A 69 3.72 3.67 4.94
C LEU A 69 3.40 3.10 6.32
N LEU A 70 3.41 1.76 6.48
CA LEU A 70 3.06 1.07 7.72
C LEU A 70 4.19 0.94 8.75
N ILE A 71 5.45 1.18 8.36
CA ILE A 71 6.61 1.18 9.29
C ILE A 71 7.07 2.58 9.67
N GLN A 72 6.62 3.62 8.96
CA GLN A 72 7.01 4.99 9.26
C GLN A 72 6.67 5.35 10.71
N ARG A 73 7.40 6.32 11.26
CA ARG A 73 7.23 6.76 12.65
C ARG A 73 6.76 8.20 12.77
N ASN A 74 6.60 8.88 11.64
CA ASN A 74 6.14 10.26 11.63
C ASN A 74 4.63 10.31 11.70
N TYR A 75 4.13 11.35 12.34
CA TYR A 75 2.71 11.61 12.34
C TYR A 75 2.24 11.90 10.91
N ILE A 76 1.12 11.29 10.55
CA ILE A 76 0.40 11.60 9.32
C ILE A 76 -0.32 12.94 9.52
N LYS A 77 0.06 13.91 8.70
CA LYS A 77 -0.52 15.26 8.63
C LYS A 77 -1.13 15.49 7.25
N GLU A 78 -1.82 16.62 7.06
CA GLU A 78 -2.37 16.99 5.75
C GLU A 78 -1.32 17.01 4.64
N ASP A 79 -0.11 17.52 4.90
CA ASP A 79 0.99 17.48 3.91
C ASP A 79 1.38 16.04 3.54
N THR A 80 1.30 15.09 4.50
CA THR A 80 1.52 13.67 4.23
C THR A 80 0.42 13.11 3.33
N ILE A 81 -0.85 13.44 3.60
CA ILE A 81 -2.00 13.00 2.80
C ILE A 81 -1.90 13.54 1.36
N GLU A 82 -1.52 14.81 1.21
CA GLU A 82 -1.33 15.41 -0.12
C GLU A 82 -0.14 14.78 -0.85
N ARG A 83 0.95 14.46 -0.14
CA ARG A 83 2.07 13.71 -0.74
C ARG A 83 1.65 12.33 -1.22
N MET A 84 0.85 11.60 -0.43
CA MET A 84 0.29 10.31 -0.86
C MET A 84 -0.54 10.45 -2.14
N ARG A 85 -1.36 11.51 -2.25
CA ARG A 85 -2.17 11.80 -3.44
C ARG A 85 -1.30 12.07 -4.67
N LEU A 86 -0.24 12.86 -4.52
CA LEU A 86 0.69 13.17 -5.59
C LEU A 86 1.49 11.92 -6.04
N ASP A 87 1.86 11.05 -5.11
CA ASP A 87 2.52 9.78 -5.45
C ASP A 87 1.60 8.84 -6.25
N GLU A 88 0.33 8.74 -5.86
CA GLU A 88 -0.70 8.02 -6.62
C GLU A 88 -0.81 8.55 -8.05
N GLU A 89 -0.87 9.88 -8.21
CA GLU A 89 -0.99 10.55 -9.52
C GLU A 89 0.23 10.28 -10.41
N VAL A 90 1.44 10.41 -9.88
CA VAL A 90 2.69 10.15 -10.63
C VAL A 90 2.77 8.69 -11.08
N LEU A 91 2.44 7.73 -10.22
CA LEU A 91 2.44 6.31 -10.57
C LEU A 91 1.35 5.99 -11.60
N MET A 92 0.15 6.53 -11.43
CA MET A 92 -0.95 6.38 -12.38
C MET A 92 -0.57 6.89 -13.77
N ASP A 93 -0.01 8.10 -13.83
CA ASP A 93 0.35 8.78 -15.07
C ASP A 93 1.49 8.09 -15.81
N PHE A 94 2.47 7.55 -15.08
CA PHE A 94 3.58 6.81 -15.67
C PHE A 94 3.14 5.43 -16.18
N PHE A 95 2.47 4.62 -15.35
CA PHE A 95 2.18 3.22 -15.71
C PHE A 95 1.07 3.09 -16.78
N ARG A 96 0.20 4.09 -16.95
CA ARG A 96 -0.82 4.10 -18.02
C ARG A 96 -0.24 4.24 -19.44
N GLU A 97 1.03 4.61 -19.57
CA GLU A 97 1.72 4.62 -20.86
C GLU A 97 1.99 3.19 -21.37
N TYR A 98 1.99 2.21 -20.46
CA TYR A 98 2.37 0.82 -20.75
C TYR A 98 1.22 -0.18 -20.52
N LEU A 99 0.30 0.13 -19.59
CA LEU A 99 -0.81 -0.72 -19.18
C LEU A 99 -2.17 -0.04 -19.47
N THR A 100 -3.25 -0.81 -19.45
CA THR A 100 -4.60 -0.22 -19.57
C THR A 100 -4.95 0.57 -18.32
N VAL A 101 -5.69 1.67 -18.47
CA VAL A 101 -6.13 2.54 -17.36
C VAL A 101 -6.74 1.74 -16.21
N SER A 102 -7.74 0.90 -16.52
CA SER A 102 -8.39 0.04 -15.51
C SER A 102 -7.41 -0.89 -14.78
N LYS A 103 -6.35 -1.36 -15.44
CA LYS A 103 -5.36 -2.22 -14.77
C LYS A 103 -4.51 -1.43 -13.79
N VAL A 104 -4.08 -0.21 -14.17
CA VAL A 104 -3.31 0.67 -13.28
C VAL A 104 -4.17 1.10 -12.09
N GLU A 105 -5.39 1.57 -12.33
CA GLU A 105 -6.36 1.96 -11.28
C GLU A 105 -6.57 0.84 -10.26
N ASN A 106 -6.82 -0.38 -10.73
CA ASN A 106 -7.04 -1.53 -9.85
C ASN A 106 -5.82 -1.90 -8.99
N ARG A 107 -4.60 -1.58 -9.42
CA ARG A 107 -3.38 -1.86 -8.66
C ARG A 107 -3.03 -0.73 -7.70
N VAL A 108 -3.24 0.51 -8.10
CA VAL A 108 -2.97 1.70 -7.26
C VAL A 108 -4.09 1.90 -6.23
N ARG A 109 -5.30 1.39 -6.45
CA ARG A 109 -6.48 1.60 -5.57
C ARG A 109 -6.19 1.47 -4.07
N ILE A 110 -5.42 0.46 -3.67
CA ILE A 110 -5.11 0.27 -2.25
C ILE A 110 -4.34 1.46 -1.65
N MET A 111 -3.50 2.16 -2.43
CA MET A 111 -2.82 3.37 -1.99
C MET A 111 -3.83 4.47 -1.69
N SER A 112 -4.82 4.66 -2.58
CA SER A 112 -5.92 5.60 -2.40
C SER A 112 -6.80 5.24 -1.20
N ASP A 113 -7.16 3.97 -1.02
CA ASP A 113 -7.95 3.52 0.12
C ASP A 113 -7.20 3.75 1.46
N LEU A 114 -5.88 3.51 1.49
CA LEU A 114 -5.06 3.78 2.67
C LEU A 114 -4.89 5.29 2.93
N ARG A 115 -4.82 6.12 1.88
CA ARG A 115 -4.85 7.59 2.00
C ARG A 115 -6.19 8.06 2.58
N GLU A 116 -7.30 7.50 2.11
CA GLU A 116 -8.63 7.79 2.64
C GLU A 116 -8.74 7.39 4.11
N LEU A 117 -8.30 6.18 4.49
CA LEU A 117 -8.21 5.77 5.90
C LEU A 117 -7.36 6.73 6.71
N ALA A 118 -6.20 7.12 6.17
CA ALA A 118 -5.29 8.05 6.80
C ALA A 118 -5.87 9.47 6.88
N SER A 119 -6.91 9.82 6.14
CA SER A 119 -7.60 11.12 6.20
C SER A 119 -8.90 11.10 7.00
N ALA A 120 -9.39 9.92 7.37
CA ALA A 120 -10.67 9.76 8.05
C ALA A 120 -10.71 10.49 9.41
N GLU A 121 -11.86 11.06 9.73
CA GLU A 121 -12.08 11.89 10.92
C GLU A 121 -13.18 11.35 11.85
N SER A 122 -13.90 10.31 11.43
CA SER A 122 -14.98 9.72 12.21
C SER A 122 -15.02 8.20 12.10
N LEU A 123 -15.59 7.55 13.12
CA LEU A 123 -15.73 6.11 13.19
C LEU A 123 -16.43 5.55 11.95
N ASP A 124 -17.56 6.16 11.53
CA ASP A 124 -18.33 5.75 10.36
C ASP A 124 -17.51 5.83 9.05
N THR A 125 -16.60 6.81 8.96
CA THR A 125 -15.74 6.94 7.78
C THR A 125 -14.66 5.86 7.78
N PHE A 126 -14.04 5.58 8.93
CA PHE A 126 -13.06 4.48 9.05
C PHE A 126 -13.69 3.13 8.68
N THR A 127 -14.87 2.82 9.22
CA THR A 127 -15.55 1.54 8.98
C THR A 127 -16.02 1.39 7.53
N LEU A 128 -16.51 2.47 6.92
CA LEU A 128 -16.89 2.47 5.50
C LEU A 128 -15.68 2.20 4.60
N ILE A 129 -14.59 2.94 4.77
CA ILE A 129 -13.39 2.77 3.93
C ILE A 129 -12.81 1.38 4.14
N TYR A 130 -12.71 0.91 5.38
CA TYR A 130 -12.19 -0.43 5.65
C TYR A 130 -13.05 -1.53 5.04
N THR A 131 -14.38 -1.39 5.07
CA THR A 131 -15.30 -2.30 4.37
C THR A 131 -15.01 -2.33 2.86
N ASN A 132 -14.84 -1.16 2.23
CA ASN A 132 -14.50 -1.06 0.80
C ASN A 132 -13.15 -1.69 0.46
N ILE A 133 -12.17 -1.58 1.36
CA ILE A 133 -10.87 -2.27 1.21
C ILE A 133 -11.09 -3.78 1.17
N LEU A 134 -11.87 -4.33 2.10
CA LEU A 134 -12.11 -5.78 2.17
C LEU A 134 -12.84 -6.35 0.95
N GLU A 135 -13.61 -5.54 0.21
CA GLU A 135 -14.20 -5.98 -1.05
C GLU A 135 -13.16 -6.33 -2.13
N HIS A 136 -11.97 -5.71 -2.08
CA HIS A 136 -10.94 -5.83 -3.13
C HIS A 136 -9.61 -6.41 -2.61
N GLN A 137 -9.38 -6.31 -1.30
CA GLN A 137 -8.25 -6.86 -0.55
C GLN A 137 -8.78 -7.55 0.71
N PRO A 138 -9.50 -8.68 0.56
CA PRO A 138 -10.19 -9.36 1.65
C PRO A 138 -9.27 -9.91 2.75
N ASP A 139 -7.97 -9.95 2.51
CA ASP A 139 -6.93 -10.35 3.44
C ASP A 139 -6.18 -9.15 4.07
N CYS A 140 -6.68 -7.93 3.87
CA CYS A 140 -6.23 -6.74 4.60
C CYS A 140 -6.52 -6.92 6.10
N PRO A 141 -5.50 -7.01 6.96
CA PRO A 141 -5.72 -7.32 8.35
C PRO A 141 -5.91 -6.02 9.17
N PRO A 142 -6.66 -6.04 10.29
CA PRO A 142 -7.01 -4.83 11.05
C PRO A 142 -5.79 -4.12 11.65
N GLU A 143 -4.64 -4.77 11.75
CA GLU A 143 -3.34 -4.17 12.12
C GLU A 143 -2.93 -3.02 11.18
N VAL A 144 -3.42 -3.02 9.94
CA VAL A 144 -3.24 -1.90 8.99
C VAL A 144 -3.93 -0.65 9.52
N VAL A 145 -5.19 -0.79 9.97
CA VAL A 145 -5.96 0.31 10.58
C VAL A 145 -5.30 0.75 11.88
N GLU A 146 -4.90 -0.19 12.74
CA GLU A 146 -4.21 0.12 14.00
C GLU A 146 -2.95 0.97 13.79
N LYS A 147 -2.13 0.61 12.79
CA LYS A 147 -0.92 1.35 12.44
C LYS A 147 -1.23 2.75 11.93
N LEU A 148 -2.16 2.90 10.99
CA LEU A 148 -2.49 4.21 10.41
C LEU A 148 -3.12 5.15 11.44
N VAL A 149 -4.11 4.66 12.20
CA VAL A 149 -4.76 5.44 13.26
C VAL A 149 -3.76 5.82 14.34
N GLY A 150 -2.82 4.93 14.68
CA GLY A 150 -1.76 5.20 15.66
C GLY A 150 -0.77 6.30 15.21
N LEU A 151 -0.68 6.55 13.90
CA LEU A 151 0.15 7.61 13.33
C LEU A 151 -0.61 8.93 13.12
N ARG A 152 -1.93 8.99 13.36
CA ARG A 152 -2.71 10.22 13.16
C ARG A 152 -2.58 11.17 14.34
N GLU A 153 -2.28 12.43 14.03
CA GLU A 153 -2.36 13.51 15.00
C GLU A 153 -3.84 13.88 15.23
N GLY A 154 -4.22 14.24 16.46
CA GLY A 154 -5.56 14.73 16.77
C GLY A 154 -6.62 13.66 17.06
N ILE A 155 -6.35 12.36 16.86
CA ILE A 155 -7.29 11.28 17.24
C ILE A 155 -7.07 10.89 18.71
N PRO A 156 -8.09 11.04 19.60
CA PRO A 156 -7.98 10.58 20.97
C PRO A 156 -7.74 9.08 21.06
N ARG A 157 -6.92 8.66 22.04
CA ARG A 157 -6.57 7.24 22.25
C ARG A 157 -7.76 6.32 22.49
N LYS A 158 -8.88 6.87 23.00
CA LYS A 158 -10.12 6.12 23.19
C LYS A 158 -10.77 5.82 21.84
N ASP A 159 -10.94 6.86 21.04
CA ASP A 159 -11.56 6.79 19.72
C ASP A 159 -10.72 5.91 18.78
N ALA A 160 -9.39 6.00 18.85
CA ALA A 160 -8.49 5.11 18.12
C ALA A 160 -8.72 3.62 18.44
N LYS A 161 -8.96 3.27 19.72
CA LYS A 161 -9.26 1.89 20.13
C LYS A 161 -10.62 1.42 19.64
N GLU A 162 -11.60 2.32 19.66
CA GLU A 162 -12.95 2.06 19.17
C GLU A 162 -12.92 1.78 17.66
N VAL A 163 -12.23 2.62 16.88
CA VAL A 163 -12.01 2.41 15.44
C VAL A 163 -11.40 1.04 15.15
N VAL A 164 -10.32 0.68 15.85
CA VAL A 164 -9.63 -0.60 15.63
C VAL A 164 -10.54 -1.79 16.01
N GLN A 165 -11.32 -1.67 17.08
CA GLN A 165 -12.24 -2.72 17.52
C GLN A 165 -13.36 -2.94 16.49
N GLU A 166 -14.00 -1.89 16.00
CA GLU A 166 -15.06 -1.97 14.98
C GLU A 166 -14.51 -2.54 13.66
N CYS A 167 -13.35 -2.08 13.20
CA CYS A 167 -12.72 -2.63 11.98
C CYS A 167 -12.35 -4.12 12.16
N LYS A 168 -11.93 -4.52 13.36
CA LYS A 168 -11.66 -5.94 13.65
C LYS A 168 -12.93 -6.78 13.57
N GLU A 169 -14.05 -6.30 14.08
CA GLU A 169 -15.34 -7.00 13.98
C GLU A 169 -15.82 -7.10 12.53
N ILE A 170 -15.65 -6.03 11.72
CA ILE A 170 -15.92 -6.07 10.28
C ILE A 170 -15.08 -7.14 9.58
N TYR A 171 -13.78 -7.21 9.88
CA TYR A 171 -12.88 -8.21 9.30
C TYR A 171 -13.27 -9.65 9.69
N GLU A 172 -13.60 -9.89 10.95
CA GLU A 172 -14.06 -11.21 11.41
C GLU A 172 -15.38 -11.62 10.74
N ASN A 173 -16.29 -10.65 10.53
CA ASN A 173 -17.58 -10.86 9.86
C ASN A 173 -17.46 -11.05 8.34
N SER A 174 -16.36 -10.65 7.71
CA SER A 174 -16.15 -10.83 6.27
C SER A 174 -15.69 -12.25 5.90
N PHE A 175 -15.46 -13.13 6.88
CA PHE A 175 -14.97 -14.48 6.64
C PHE A 175 -16.05 -15.36 6.02
N VAL A 176 -15.64 -16.15 5.03
CA VAL A 176 -16.46 -17.23 4.44
C VAL A 176 -15.82 -18.55 4.86
N ASP A 177 -16.60 -19.42 5.49
CA ASP A 177 -16.12 -20.70 6.06
C ASP A 177 -14.93 -20.54 7.03
N GLY A 178 -14.89 -19.43 7.78
CA GLY A 178 -13.84 -19.15 8.77
C GLY A 178 -12.49 -18.71 8.21
N ASN A 179 -12.41 -18.39 6.91
CA ASN A 179 -11.21 -17.83 6.29
C ASN A 179 -11.53 -16.50 5.60
N PRO A 180 -10.57 -15.56 5.51
CA PRO A 180 -10.72 -14.40 4.64
C PRO A 180 -10.89 -14.88 3.18
N PRO A 181 -11.75 -14.23 2.38
CA PRO A 181 -11.85 -14.49 0.95
C PRO A 181 -10.49 -14.38 0.26
N LYS A 182 -10.35 -15.00 -0.93
CA LYS A 182 -9.11 -15.15 -1.71
C LYS A 182 -8.12 -13.98 -1.51
N ALA A 183 -6.92 -14.30 -1.02
CA ALA A 183 -5.85 -13.35 -0.76
C ALA A 183 -5.57 -12.40 -1.95
N GLY A 184 -5.42 -11.11 -1.65
CA GLY A 184 -4.98 -10.08 -2.58
C GLY A 184 -3.49 -10.17 -2.89
N PHE A 185 -2.99 -9.24 -3.71
CA PHE A 185 -1.57 -9.24 -4.12
C PHE A 185 -0.65 -8.51 -3.10
N VAL A 186 -1.23 -7.72 -2.20
CA VAL A 186 -0.51 -6.77 -1.33
C VAL A 186 -0.14 -7.42 0.00
N PHE A 187 -1.12 -7.65 0.86
CA PHE A 187 -0.94 -8.01 2.28
C PHE A 187 -0.22 -9.34 2.54
N PRO A 188 -0.24 -10.36 1.66
CA PRO A 188 0.61 -11.54 1.82
C PRO A 188 2.10 -11.24 1.69
N LYS A 189 2.48 -10.15 1.01
CA LYS A 189 3.86 -9.77 0.70
C LYS A 189 4.38 -8.59 1.54
N VAL A 190 3.51 -7.89 2.28
CA VAL A 190 3.89 -6.82 3.21
C VAL A 190 4.69 -7.42 4.38
N LYS A 191 5.93 -6.97 4.54
CA LYS A 191 6.92 -7.56 5.46
C LYS A 191 6.62 -7.20 6.91
N CYS A 192 6.20 -5.96 7.17
CA CYS A 192 5.94 -5.48 8.52
C CYS A 192 4.78 -6.19 9.20
N LEU A 193 3.84 -6.74 8.42
CA LEU A 193 2.69 -7.51 8.91
C LEU A 193 3.04 -8.99 9.13
N SER A 194 3.99 -9.52 8.36
CA SER A 194 4.48 -10.90 8.50
C SER A 194 5.16 -11.14 9.86
N ALA A 195 5.80 -10.12 10.44
CA ALA A 195 6.37 -10.17 11.79
C ALA A 195 5.32 -10.22 12.90
N SER A 196 4.12 -9.66 12.67
CA SER A 196 3.02 -9.61 13.64
C SER A 196 2.29 -10.96 13.79
N LYS A 197 2.20 -11.73 12.69
CA LYS A 197 1.56 -13.06 12.68
C LYS A 197 2.13 -14.01 13.75
N GLY A 198 3.40 -13.88 14.12
CA GLY A 198 4.02 -14.70 15.17
C GLY A 198 3.50 -14.45 16.60
N TYR A 199 2.88 -13.29 16.88
CA TYR A 199 2.42 -12.91 18.22
C TYR A 199 0.95 -13.27 18.48
N LEU A 200 0.08 -13.23 17.45
CA LEU A 200 -1.35 -13.55 17.58
C LEU A 200 -1.61 -15.03 17.82
N TRP A 201 -0.87 -15.93 17.16
CA TRP A 201 -1.05 -17.38 17.36
C TRP A 201 -0.51 -17.89 18.70
N ARG A 202 0.42 -17.18 19.37
CA ARG A 202 0.92 -17.56 20.70
C ARG A 202 0.00 -17.18 21.86
N LYS A 203 -1.03 -16.35 21.62
CA LYS A 203 -2.02 -16.00 22.65
C LYS A 203 -3.28 -16.85 22.60
N LEU A 204 -3.37 -17.81 21.68
CA LEU A 204 -4.48 -18.74 21.51
C LEU A 204 -4.09 -20.21 21.81
N THR A 205 -2.94 -20.44 22.45
CA THR A 205 -2.47 -21.72 23.01
C THR A 205 -2.00 -21.52 24.42
#